data_AF-A0A3A4KNV1-F1
#
_entry.id   AF-A0A3A4KNV1-F1
#
_cell.length_a   1.000
_cell.length_b   1.000
_cell.length_c   1.000
_cell.angle_alpha   90.00
_cell.angle_beta   90.00
_cell.angle_gamma   90.00
#
_symmetry.space_group_name_H-M   'P 1'
#
loop_
_entity.id
_entity.type
_entity.pdbx_description
1 polymer ?
#
loop_
_entity_poly.entity_id
_entity_poly.type
_entity_poly.pdbx_seq_one_letter_code
_entity_poly.pdbx_strand_id
1 'polypeptide(L)'
;MPQEIAAAQETTAAAVPQWFANLFAHRRWVRRSKPFPHVYARDVFVPEFYARMAEEFARLRRERADAFVPVSANYSAEGFSLAGLRDGPLALFTSREWHDLIARVARVRATGDMDGSLHHHPPGSPYGWPHNDLNPAWFPGEAPGPAEVRLSDATVGIKNGARADGVPARETMRAVAVLFYLANPGWQQGDGGETALYEYIGDGTQQPLLVPPLDNSLIMFECTPRTWHTFAGGNTRPRNSAVMWLHRPKSEVVQRWGDDRIEYW
;
A
#
# COMPACT_ATOMS: atom_id res chain seq x y z
N MET A 1 28.72 -5.09 -38.32
CA MET A 1 28.21 -6.14 -37.42
C MET A 1 26.77 -5.80 -37.07
N PRO A 2 25.77 -6.56 -37.55
CA PRO A 2 24.37 -6.31 -37.22
C PRO A 2 24.08 -6.76 -35.77
N GLN A 3 23.44 -5.89 -35.00
CA GLN A 3 22.98 -6.16 -33.64
C GLN A 3 21.81 -7.15 -33.67
N GLU A 4 21.97 -8.29 -33.01
CA GLU A 4 20.86 -9.21 -32.70
C GLU A 4 19.89 -8.52 -31.74
N ILE A 5 18.69 -8.24 -32.25
CA ILE A 5 17.54 -7.86 -31.43
C ILE A 5 17.06 -9.14 -30.77
N ALA A 6 17.44 -9.35 -29.51
CA ALA A 6 16.92 -10.43 -28.70
C ALA A 6 15.40 -10.27 -28.56
N ALA A 7 14.65 -11.21 -29.14
CA ALA A 7 13.21 -11.29 -28.98
C ALA A 7 12.89 -11.48 -27.48
N ALA A 8 12.14 -10.55 -26.92
CA ALA A 8 11.58 -10.70 -25.59
C ALA A 8 10.67 -11.94 -25.58
N GLN A 9 11.10 -12.99 -24.89
CA GLN A 9 10.25 -14.16 -24.66
C GLN A 9 9.02 -13.70 -23.87
N GLU A 10 7.85 -13.77 -24.49
CA GLU A 10 6.57 -13.68 -23.79
C GLU A 10 6.52 -14.79 -22.74
N THR A 11 6.77 -14.41 -21.49
CA THR A 11 6.54 -15.26 -20.34
C THR A 11 5.02 -15.48 -20.27
N THR A 12 4.56 -16.67 -20.61
CA THR A 12 3.18 -17.10 -20.36
C THR A 12 2.86 -16.86 -18.89
N ALA A 13 1.98 -15.90 -18.62
CA ALA A 13 1.59 -15.56 -17.26
C ALA A 13 1.05 -16.81 -16.56
N ALA A 14 1.65 -17.16 -15.42
CA ALA A 14 1.18 -18.28 -14.61
C ALA A 14 -0.32 -18.09 -14.28
N ALA A 15 -1.07 -19.18 -14.34
CA ALA A 15 -2.49 -19.17 -14.00
C ALA A 15 -2.67 -18.75 -12.53
N VAL A 16 -3.63 -17.86 -12.27
CA VAL A 16 -3.96 -17.45 -10.90
C VAL A 16 -4.53 -18.65 -10.15
N PRO A 17 -4.01 -19.01 -8.96
CA PRO A 17 -4.53 -20.13 -8.19
C PRO A 17 -6.03 -19.95 -7.88
N GLN A 18 -6.80 -21.03 -8.04
CA GLN A 18 -8.26 -20.95 -7.90
C GLN A 18 -8.68 -20.55 -6.48
N TRP A 19 -7.95 -20.98 -5.45
CA TRP A 19 -8.22 -20.60 -4.06
C TRP A 19 -8.17 -19.08 -3.86
N PHE A 20 -7.21 -18.40 -4.50
CA PHE A 20 -7.04 -16.95 -4.42
C PHE A 20 -8.13 -16.25 -5.21
N ALA A 21 -8.44 -16.73 -6.42
CA ALA A 21 -9.51 -16.19 -7.24
C ALA A 21 -10.88 -16.26 -6.54
N ASN A 22 -11.12 -17.30 -5.73
CA ASN A 22 -12.36 -17.49 -4.99
C ASN A 22 -12.53 -16.51 -3.81
N LEU A 23 -11.49 -15.77 -3.43
CA LEU A 23 -11.59 -14.78 -2.35
C LEU A 23 -12.31 -13.50 -2.79
N PHE A 24 -12.40 -13.21 -4.09
CA PHE A 24 -12.89 -11.92 -4.58
C PHE A 24 -14.37 -11.94 -4.92
N ALA A 25 -15.14 -10.97 -4.40
CA ALA A 25 -16.57 -10.87 -4.71
C ALA A 25 -16.81 -10.41 -6.16
N HIS A 26 -15.93 -9.54 -6.66
CA HIS A 26 -16.05 -8.95 -7.99
C HIS A 26 -14.72 -8.91 -8.73
N ARG A 27 -14.80 -9.06 -10.06
CA ARG A 27 -13.66 -8.91 -10.99
C ARG A 27 -13.58 -7.51 -11.63
N ARG A 28 -14.35 -6.54 -11.12
CA ARG A 28 -14.47 -5.19 -11.69
C ARG A 28 -13.94 -4.16 -10.72
N TRP A 29 -12.74 -3.67 -10.99
CA TRP A 29 -12.15 -2.55 -10.25
C TRP A 29 -12.19 -1.32 -11.15
N VAL A 30 -12.66 -0.19 -10.61
CA VAL A 30 -12.91 1.02 -11.40
C VAL A 30 -11.64 1.85 -11.45
N ARG A 31 -11.06 1.99 -12.64
CA ARG A 31 -9.97 2.94 -12.89
C ARG A 31 -10.55 4.32 -13.13
N ARG A 32 -10.10 5.30 -12.36
CA ARG A 32 -10.39 6.73 -12.54
C ARG A 32 -9.14 7.45 -13.02
N SER A 33 -9.31 8.51 -13.81
CA SER A 33 -8.22 9.31 -14.36
C SER A 33 -7.95 10.59 -13.58
N LYS A 34 -8.95 11.11 -12.85
CA LYS A 34 -8.86 12.33 -12.05
C LYS A 34 -9.07 12.02 -10.56
N PRO A 35 -8.39 12.72 -9.63
CA PRO A 35 -7.44 13.83 -9.88
C PRO A 35 -6.10 13.37 -10.48
N PHE A 36 -5.75 12.10 -10.28
CA PHE A 36 -4.70 11.38 -10.99
C PHE A 36 -5.16 9.93 -11.21
N PRO A 37 -4.46 9.13 -12.05
CA PRO A 37 -4.80 7.73 -12.26
C PRO A 37 -4.81 6.93 -10.96
N HIS A 38 -5.98 6.43 -10.57
CA HIS A 38 -6.14 5.58 -9.40
C HIS A 38 -7.21 4.53 -9.65
N VAL A 39 -7.23 3.50 -8.82
CA VAL A 39 -8.25 2.45 -8.83
C VAL A 39 -9.02 2.51 -7.54
N TYR A 40 -10.34 2.42 -7.63
CA TYR A 40 -11.25 2.24 -6.51
C TYR A 40 -12.08 0.99 -6.71
N ALA A 41 -12.19 0.18 -5.67
CA ALA A 41 -13.01 -1.03 -5.66
C ALA A 41 -13.81 -1.11 -4.37
N ARG A 42 -15.03 -1.63 -4.47
CA ARG A 42 -15.90 -2.00 -3.34
C ARG A 42 -16.17 -3.48 -3.40
N ASP A 43 -16.49 -4.03 -2.24
CA ASP A 43 -16.79 -5.45 -2.08
C ASP A 43 -15.67 -6.29 -2.71
N VAL A 44 -14.42 -5.95 -2.36
CA VAL A 44 -13.22 -6.55 -2.94
C VAL A 44 -13.25 -8.06 -2.70
N PHE A 45 -13.52 -8.44 -1.46
CA PHE A 45 -13.57 -9.83 -1.02
C PHE A 45 -15.00 -10.32 -0.83
N VAL A 46 -15.23 -11.62 -0.99
CA VAL A 46 -16.52 -12.23 -0.65
C VAL A 46 -16.84 -11.97 0.84
N PRO A 47 -18.13 -11.77 1.20
CA PRO A 47 -18.52 -11.37 2.55
C PRO A 47 -17.94 -12.27 3.66
N GLU A 48 -17.90 -13.57 3.42
CA GLU A 48 -17.41 -14.57 4.39
C GLU A 48 -15.90 -14.40 4.66
N PHE A 49 -15.11 -14.16 3.62
CA PHE A 49 -13.67 -13.94 3.77
C PHE A 49 -13.39 -12.57 4.40
N TYR A 50 -14.13 -11.54 3.98
CA TYR A 50 -14.04 -10.22 4.58
C TYR A 50 -14.35 -10.23 6.09
N ALA A 51 -15.40 -10.93 6.51
CA ALA A 51 -15.76 -11.06 7.93
C ALA A 51 -14.61 -11.64 8.76
N ARG A 52 -13.92 -12.67 8.24
CA ARG A 52 -12.73 -13.26 8.88
C ARG A 52 -11.57 -12.27 9.00
N MET A 53 -11.33 -11.44 7.97
CA MET A 53 -10.31 -10.38 8.05
C MET A 53 -10.65 -9.33 9.11
N ALA A 54 -11.91 -8.89 9.16
CA ALA A 54 -12.36 -7.91 10.15
C ALA A 54 -12.28 -8.47 11.59
N GLU A 55 -12.65 -9.73 11.79
CA GLU A 55 -12.52 -10.42 13.07
C GLU A 55 -11.05 -10.56 13.49
N GLU A 56 -10.16 -10.93 12.57
CA GLU A 56 -8.74 -11.04 12.83
C GLU A 56 -8.12 -9.68 13.20
N PHE A 57 -8.50 -8.60 12.51
CA PHE A 57 -8.08 -7.24 12.88
C PHE A 57 -8.55 -6.89 14.31
N ALA A 58 -9.82 -7.15 14.62
CA ALA A 58 -10.39 -6.88 15.94
C ALA A 58 -9.70 -7.72 17.03
N ARG A 59 -9.34 -8.98 16.72
CA ARG A 59 -8.59 -9.86 17.61
C ARG A 59 -7.19 -9.30 17.90
N LEU A 60 -6.45 -8.90 16.87
CA LEU A 60 -5.14 -8.26 17.04
C LEU A 60 -5.20 -7.00 17.90
N ARG A 61 -6.22 -6.15 17.72
CA ARG A 61 -6.41 -4.96 18.56
C ARG A 61 -6.69 -5.28 20.03
N ARG A 62 -7.30 -6.42 20.35
CA ARG A 62 -7.56 -6.83 21.74
C ARG A 62 -6.37 -7.56 22.36
N GLU A 63 -5.79 -8.50 21.63
CA GLU A 63 -4.81 -9.45 22.16
C GLU A 63 -3.36 -8.98 22.01
N ARG A 64 -3.11 -8.03 21.10
CA ARG A 64 -1.77 -7.50 20.77
C ARG A 64 -1.80 -5.99 20.64
N ALA A 65 -2.54 -5.33 21.53
CA ALA A 65 -2.69 -3.87 21.53
C ALA A 65 -1.34 -3.15 21.65
N ASP A 66 -0.40 -3.71 22.41
CA ASP A 66 0.96 -3.22 22.61
C ASP A 66 1.82 -3.25 21.34
N ALA A 67 1.48 -4.10 20.37
CA ALA A 67 2.16 -4.17 19.08
C ALA A 67 1.69 -3.09 18.09
N PHE A 68 0.64 -2.32 18.41
CA PHE A 68 0.24 -1.15 17.66
C PHE A 68 1.02 0.06 18.19
N VAL A 69 1.99 0.51 17.40
CA VAL A 69 2.89 1.62 17.77
C VAL A 69 2.67 2.83 16.88
N PRO A 70 2.95 4.07 17.32
CA PRO A 70 2.84 5.24 16.46
C PRO A 70 3.61 5.05 15.14
N VAL A 71 2.95 5.29 14.00
CA VAL A 71 3.55 5.09 12.66
C VAL A 71 4.64 6.12 12.36
N SER A 72 4.44 7.37 12.81
CA SER A 72 5.47 8.42 12.79
C SER A 72 5.14 9.53 13.79
N ALA A 73 6.13 10.36 14.14
CA ALA A 73 5.98 11.41 15.14
C ALA A 73 4.86 12.42 14.83
N ASN A 74 4.56 12.65 13.54
CA ASN A 74 3.57 13.63 13.09
C ASN A 74 2.36 12.96 12.41
N TYR A 75 2.14 11.66 12.69
CA TYR A 75 1.05 10.91 12.09
C TYR A 75 0.21 10.24 13.18
N SER A 76 -1.09 10.50 13.14
CA SER A 76 -2.04 10.14 14.21
C SER A 76 -2.42 8.66 14.23
N ALA A 77 -1.87 7.84 13.33
CA ALA A 77 -2.15 6.41 13.29
C ALA A 77 -1.23 5.62 14.22
N GLU A 78 -1.82 4.60 14.84
CA GLU A 78 -1.08 3.47 15.37
C GLU A 78 -0.97 2.38 14.29
N GLY A 79 0.19 1.73 14.19
CA GLY A 79 0.55 0.80 13.16
C GLY A 79 0.92 -0.57 13.72
N PHE A 80 0.43 -1.64 13.10
CA PHE A 80 0.90 -3.00 13.30
C PHE A 80 1.55 -3.51 12.00
N SER A 81 2.84 -3.87 12.05
CA SER A 81 3.58 -4.30 10.85
C SER A 81 2.99 -5.55 10.19
N LEU A 82 2.85 -5.53 8.87
CA LEU A 82 2.39 -6.71 8.12
C LEU A 82 3.39 -7.87 8.20
N ALA A 83 4.68 -7.61 8.46
CA ALA A 83 5.67 -8.67 8.71
C ALA A 83 5.36 -9.50 9.98
N GLY A 84 4.55 -8.95 10.88
CA GLY A 84 4.01 -9.66 12.05
C GLY A 84 2.81 -10.54 11.76
N LEU A 85 2.25 -10.51 10.54
CA LEU A 85 1.09 -11.28 10.09
C LEU A 85 1.54 -12.50 9.29
N ARG A 86 1.93 -13.57 10.00
CA ARG A 86 2.42 -14.79 9.37
C ARG A 86 1.32 -15.77 8.98
N ASP A 87 0.19 -15.71 9.68
CA ASP A 87 -0.91 -16.65 9.55
C ASP A 87 -2.26 -15.93 9.51
N GLY A 88 -3.30 -16.68 9.12
CA GLY A 88 -4.67 -16.19 9.13
C GLY A 88 -5.08 -15.37 7.91
N PRO A 89 -6.28 -14.78 7.93
CA PRO A 89 -6.86 -14.14 6.74
C PRO A 89 -6.12 -12.86 6.32
N LEU A 90 -5.45 -12.16 7.26
CA LEU A 90 -4.67 -10.96 6.93
C LEU A 90 -3.29 -11.27 6.33
N ALA A 91 -2.79 -12.50 6.44
CA ALA A 91 -1.56 -12.93 5.77
C ALA A 91 -1.68 -12.90 4.23
N LEU A 92 -2.90 -12.80 3.70
CA LEU A 92 -3.13 -12.52 2.29
C LEU A 92 -2.35 -11.29 1.81
N PHE A 93 -2.29 -10.24 2.63
CA PHE A 93 -1.64 -8.98 2.26
C PHE A 93 -0.12 -9.12 2.07
N THR A 94 0.50 -10.18 2.56
CA THR A 94 1.94 -10.47 2.35
C THR A 94 2.18 -11.61 1.37
N SER A 95 1.11 -12.15 0.78
CA SER A 95 1.20 -13.25 -0.20
C SER A 95 1.70 -12.78 -1.57
N ARG A 96 2.30 -13.71 -2.31
CA ARG A 96 2.78 -13.46 -3.66
C ARG A 96 1.65 -13.17 -4.64
N GLU A 97 0.53 -13.86 -4.49
CA GLU A 97 -0.65 -13.70 -5.33
C GLU A 97 -1.26 -12.30 -5.17
N TRP A 98 -1.31 -11.78 -3.94
CA TRP A 98 -1.74 -10.40 -3.69
C TRP A 98 -0.80 -9.39 -4.33
N HIS A 99 0.51 -9.52 -4.10
CA HIS A 99 1.51 -8.68 -4.73
C HIS A 99 1.35 -8.64 -6.26
N ASP A 100 1.28 -9.80 -6.92
CA ASP A 100 1.21 -9.88 -8.38
C ASP A 100 -0.11 -9.36 -8.94
N LEU A 101 -1.22 -9.53 -8.21
CA LEU A 101 -2.49 -8.91 -8.56
C LEU A 101 -2.36 -7.38 -8.57
N ILE A 102 -1.85 -6.78 -7.49
CA ILE A 102 -1.69 -5.32 -7.39
C ILE A 102 -0.75 -4.79 -8.48
N ALA A 103 0.42 -5.41 -8.67
CA ALA A 103 1.36 -5.03 -9.72
C ALA A 103 0.72 -5.06 -11.12
N ARG A 104 -0.06 -6.10 -11.41
CA ARG A 104 -0.76 -6.27 -12.69
C ARG A 104 -1.85 -5.23 -12.90
N VAL A 105 -2.69 -4.97 -11.91
CA VAL A 105 -3.75 -3.96 -12.05
C VAL A 105 -3.16 -2.54 -12.16
N ALA A 106 -2.11 -2.24 -11.39
CA ALA A 106 -1.39 -0.98 -11.49
C ALA A 106 -0.55 -0.82 -12.77
N ARG A 107 -0.25 -1.94 -13.46
CA ARG A 107 0.64 -2.02 -14.63
C ARG A 107 2.06 -1.54 -14.31
N VAL A 108 2.58 -1.99 -13.17
CA VAL A 108 3.92 -1.65 -12.68
C VAL A 108 4.79 -2.90 -12.62
N ARG A 109 6.06 -2.77 -13.00
CA ARG A 109 7.06 -3.82 -12.79
C ARG A 109 7.61 -3.71 -11.36
N ALA A 110 7.04 -4.50 -10.46
CA ALA A 110 7.46 -4.52 -9.06
C ALA A 110 8.69 -5.44 -8.84
N THR A 111 9.48 -5.15 -7.80
CA THR A 111 10.66 -5.94 -7.42
C THR A 111 10.33 -7.22 -6.64
N GLY A 112 9.10 -7.38 -6.17
CA GLY A 112 8.74 -8.39 -5.16
C GLY A 112 8.96 -7.94 -3.72
N ASP A 113 9.53 -6.74 -3.51
CA ASP A 113 9.60 -6.14 -2.18
C ASP A 113 8.29 -5.43 -1.83
N MET A 114 7.94 -5.51 -0.56
CA MET A 114 6.71 -4.95 -0.03
C MET A 114 6.91 -4.48 1.42
N ASP A 115 6.40 -3.29 1.73
CA ASP A 115 6.24 -2.84 3.12
C ASP A 115 4.79 -2.47 3.38
N GLY A 116 4.39 -2.48 4.65
CA GLY A 116 3.05 -2.08 5.03
C GLY A 116 2.74 -2.34 6.49
N SER A 117 1.60 -1.80 6.90
CA SER A 117 1.07 -1.95 8.25
C SER A 117 -0.45 -1.87 8.26
N LEU A 118 -1.07 -2.51 9.25
CA LEU A 118 -2.42 -2.20 9.66
C LEU A 118 -2.40 -0.85 10.39
N HIS A 119 -3.20 0.11 9.96
CA HIS A 119 -3.31 1.43 10.57
C HIS A 119 -4.63 1.52 11.33
N HIS A 120 -4.57 2.08 12.54
CA HIS A 120 -5.72 2.47 13.34
C HIS A 120 -5.63 3.98 13.63
N HIS A 121 -6.60 4.74 13.15
CA HIS A 121 -6.80 6.13 13.54
C HIS A 121 -7.94 6.19 14.56
N PRO A 122 -7.70 6.62 15.81
CA PRO A 122 -8.76 6.83 16.78
C PRO A 122 -9.68 7.99 16.34
N PRO A 123 -10.92 8.09 16.87
CA PRO A 123 -11.78 9.24 16.68
C PRO A 123 -11.07 10.56 17.01
N GLY A 124 -11.36 11.60 16.24
CA GLY A 124 -10.77 12.94 16.40
C GLY A 124 -9.34 13.05 15.89
N SER A 125 -8.85 12.09 15.10
CA SER A 125 -7.51 12.16 14.55
C SER A 125 -7.35 13.41 13.65
N PRO A 126 -6.24 14.15 13.77
CA PRO A 126 -6.01 15.35 12.98
C PRO A 126 -5.86 15.04 11.49
N TYR A 127 -6.05 16.07 10.68
CA TYR A 127 -5.74 16.06 9.25
C TYR A 127 -4.26 15.72 9.04
N GLY A 128 -3.98 14.78 8.13
CA GLY A 128 -2.62 14.40 7.79
C GLY A 128 -1.94 15.40 6.85
N TRP A 129 -0.62 15.33 6.73
CA TRP A 129 0.11 16.13 5.76
C TRP A 129 0.02 15.55 4.34
N PRO A 130 -0.32 16.34 3.31
CA PRO A 130 -0.30 15.89 1.92
C PRO A 130 1.08 15.44 1.45
N HIS A 131 1.17 14.24 0.88
CA HIS A 131 2.39 13.62 0.37
C HIS A 131 2.10 12.80 -0.90
N ASN A 132 3.13 12.38 -1.62
CA ASN A 132 2.99 11.68 -2.90
C ASN A 132 3.49 10.21 -2.89
N ASP A 133 4.08 9.78 -1.77
CA ASP A 133 4.66 8.45 -1.55
C ASP A 133 5.79 8.04 -2.51
N LEU A 134 6.34 8.95 -3.32
CA LEU A 134 7.52 8.68 -4.15
C LEU A 134 8.79 8.80 -3.30
N ASN A 135 8.96 7.84 -2.39
CA ASN A 135 10.05 7.81 -1.42
C ASN A 135 10.87 6.51 -1.55
N PRO A 136 12.16 6.55 -1.18
CA PRO A 136 12.98 5.36 -1.14
C PRO A 136 12.61 4.46 0.04
N ALA A 137 12.89 3.18 -0.11
CA ALA A 137 12.81 2.18 0.94
C ALA A 137 14.00 1.22 0.84
N TRP A 138 14.42 0.66 1.98
CA TRP A 138 15.58 -0.23 2.04
C TRP A 138 15.20 -1.62 2.53
N PHE A 139 15.58 -2.64 1.75
CA PHE A 139 15.31 -4.05 2.05
C PHE A 139 16.60 -4.85 2.22
N PRO A 140 16.62 -5.87 3.09
CA PRO A 140 17.80 -6.69 3.30
C PRO A 140 18.03 -7.69 2.16
N GLY A 141 19.30 -7.96 1.86
CA GLY A 141 19.72 -9.05 0.98
C GLY A 141 19.48 -8.78 -0.52
N GLU A 142 19.53 -9.87 -1.29
CA GLU A 142 19.29 -9.84 -2.74
C GLU A 142 17.81 -9.60 -3.06
N ALA A 143 17.54 -9.28 -4.33
CA ALA A 143 16.17 -9.18 -4.83
C ALA A 143 15.41 -10.49 -4.66
N PRO A 144 14.14 -10.47 -4.21
CA PRO A 144 13.37 -11.69 -4.07
C PRO A 144 13.16 -12.37 -5.43
N GLY A 145 13.10 -13.70 -5.40
CA GLY A 145 12.83 -14.50 -6.59
C GLY A 145 11.42 -14.28 -7.16
N PRO A 146 11.12 -14.80 -8.37
CA PRO A 146 9.82 -14.62 -9.03
C PRO A 146 8.61 -15.24 -8.31
N ALA A 147 8.81 -16.04 -7.26
CA ALA A 147 7.73 -16.61 -6.45
C ALA A 147 7.74 -16.07 -5.00
N GLU A 148 8.64 -15.13 -4.70
CA GLU A 148 8.87 -14.63 -3.35
C GLU A 148 8.31 -13.22 -3.19
N VAL A 149 7.95 -12.89 -1.95
CA VAL A 149 7.76 -11.53 -1.47
C VAL A 149 8.75 -11.28 -0.35
N ARG A 150 9.46 -10.15 -0.41
CA ARG A 150 10.37 -9.71 0.66
C ARG A 150 9.68 -8.61 1.45
N LEU A 151 9.48 -8.85 2.74
CA LEU A 151 8.98 -7.83 3.66
C LEU A 151 10.14 -7.05 4.27
N SER A 152 9.87 -5.84 4.75
CA SER A 152 10.81 -5.11 5.60
C SER A 152 10.95 -5.83 6.95
N ASP A 153 12.14 -5.74 7.53
CA ASP A 153 12.43 -6.27 8.87
C ASP A 153 13.32 -5.31 9.67
N ALA A 154 13.65 -5.71 10.91
CA ALA A 154 14.42 -4.86 11.82
C ALA A 154 15.93 -4.79 11.51
N THR A 155 16.44 -5.59 10.56
CA THR A 155 17.87 -5.63 10.23
C THR A 155 18.32 -4.43 9.38
N VAL A 156 17.37 -3.82 8.65
CA VAL A 156 17.60 -2.66 7.80
C VAL A 156 16.50 -1.62 8.05
N GLY A 157 16.91 -0.42 8.45
CA GLY A 157 16.00 0.71 8.64
C GLY A 157 15.29 1.07 7.32
N ILE A 158 14.00 0.77 7.24
CA ILE A 158 13.22 0.90 6.00
C ILE A 158 13.23 2.31 5.39
N LYS A 159 13.49 3.36 6.18
CA LYS A 159 13.50 4.77 5.73
C LYS A 159 14.88 5.36 5.45
N ASN A 160 15.95 4.73 5.94
CA ASN A 160 17.29 5.34 5.88
C ASN A 160 18.41 4.33 5.57
N GLY A 161 18.08 3.04 5.44
CA GLY A 161 19.04 1.97 5.22
C GLY A 161 20.00 1.73 6.38
N ALA A 162 19.74 2.27 7.57
CA ALA A 162 20.57 2.06 8.76
C ALA A 162 20.62 0.57 9.11
N ARG A 163 21.83 0.03 9.32
CA ARG A 163 22.07 -1.40 9.52
C ARG A 163 23.45 -1.64 10.14
N ALA A 164 23.68 -2.86 10.63
CA ALA A 164 25.00 -3.27 11.10
C ALA A 164 25.98 -3.49 9.93
N ASP A 165 27.29 -3.42 10.22
CA ASP A 165 28.34 -3.67 9.24
C ASP A 165 28.19 -5.05 8.59
N GLY A 166 28.40 -5.11 7.27
CA GLY A 166 28.26 -6.34 6.49
C GLY A 166 26.82 -6.74 6.15
N VAL A 167 25.80 -6.08 6.72
CA VAL A 167 24.40 -6.32 6.31
C VAL A 167 24.14 -5.60 4.98
N PRO A 168 23.76 -6.31 3.90
CA PRO A 168 23.38 -5.66 2.65
C PRO A 168 22.02 -4.98 2.79
N ALA A 169 21.91 -3.74 2.30
CA ALA A 169 20.64 -3.05 2.14
C ALA A 169 20.48 -2.56 0.71
N ARG A 170 19.40 -2.98 0.07
CA ARG A 170 19.04 -2.60 -1.28
C ARG A 170 18.04 -1.47 -1.23
N GLU A 171 18.40 -0.35 -1.85
CA GLU A 171 17.51 0.79 -2.05
C GLU A 171 16.53 0.48 -3.19
N THR A 172 15.24 0.60 -2.90
CA THR A 172 14.13 0.51 -3.86
C THR A 172 13.27 1.77 -3.74
N MET A 173 12.31 1.91 -4.64
CA MET A 173 11.36 3.02 -4.63
C MET A 173 9.94 2.51 -4.48
N ARG A 174 9.17 3.15 -3.59
CA ARG A 174 7.72 2.94 -3.53
C ARG A 174 7.12 3.15 -4.91
N ALA A 175 6.32 2.18 -5.33
CA ALA A 175 5.86 2.05 -6.70
C ALA A 175 4.35 2.15 -6.80
N VAL A 176 3.62 1.51 -5.88
CA VAL A 176 2.16 1.52 -5.81
C VAL A 176 1.78 1.60 -4.35
N ALA A 177 0.99 2.59 -3.97
CA ALA A 177 0.35 2.66 -2.66
C ALA A 177 -1.02 1.97 -2.73
N VAL A 178 -1.34 1.18 -1.71
CA VAL A 178 -2.63 0.49 -1.55
C VAL A 178 -3.16 0.76 -0.15
N LEU A 179 -4.42 1.17 -0.08
CA LEU A 179 -5.17 1.29 1.17
C LEU A 179 -6.41 0.41 1.04
N PHE A 180 -6.47 -0.65 1.85
CA PHE A 180 -7.65 -1.50 1.99
C PHE A 180 -8.34 -1.20 3.31
N TYR A 181 -9.61 -0.81 3.26
CA TYR A 181 -10.42 -0.42 4.40
C TYR A 181 -11.15 -1.64 4.98
N LEU A 182 -10.97 -1.86 6.28
CA LEU A 182 -11.52 -2.98 7.01
C LEU A 182 -11.90 -2.57 8.43
N ALA A 183 -12.92 -3.20 9.02
CA ALA A 183 -13.36 -2.94 10.38
C ALA A 183 -13.68 -1.45 10.67
N ASN A 184 -14.39 -0.79 9.75
CA ASN A 184 -14.94 0.57 9.82
C ASN A 184 -16.48 0.54 9.92
N PRO A 185 -17.07 -0.19 10.88
CA PRO A 185 -18.50 -0.47 10.87
C PRO A 185 -19.33 0.82 10.99
N GLY A 186 -20.27 0.96 10.07
CA GLY A 186 -21.28 2.01 10.09
C GLY A 186 -20.74 3.41 9.80
N TRP A 187 -19.57 3.54 9.16
CA TRP A 187 -19.13 4.81 8.59
C TRP A 187 -20.20 5.39 7.65
N GLN A 188 -20.44 6.69 7.76
CA GLN A 188 -21.37 7.43 6.90
C GLN A 188 -20.70 8.69 6.33
N GLN A 189 -21.25 9.20 5.23
CA GLN A 189 -20.78 10.47 4.66
C GLN A 189 -20.88 11.59 5.70
N GLY A 190 -19.76 12.30 5.91
CA GLY A 190 -19.64 13.34 6.94
C GLY A 190 -19.03 12.86 8.25
N ASP A 191 -18.82 11.55 8.44
CA ASP A 191 -18.08 11.03 9.59
C ASP A 191 -16.58 11.33 9.53
N GLY A 192 -16.05 11.86 8.43
CA GLY A 192 -14.63 12.16 8.27
C GLY A 192 -13.77 10.92 8.02
N GLY A 193 -12.44 11.09 8.04
CA GLY A 193 -11.49 9.99 7.89
C GLY A 193 -11.31 9.43 6.47
N GLU A 194 -11.84 10.13 5.48
CA GLU A 194 -11.60 9.83 4.06
C GLU A 194 -10.12 9.90 3.69
N THR A 195 -9.74 9.25 2.60
CA THR A 195 -8.49 9.57 1.92
C THR A 195 -8.77 10.69 0.93
N ALA A 196 -8.14 11.85 1.15
CA ALA A 196 -8.18 12.98 0.25
C ALA A 196 -7.12 12.82 -0.85
N LEU A 197 -7.53 12.96 -2.11
CA LEU A 197 -6.66 12.94 -3.30
C LEU A 197 -6.66 14.32 -3.96
N TYR A 198 -5.49 14.85 -4.28
CA TYR A 198 -5.33 16.18 -4.86
C TYR A 198 -4.81 16.10 -6.29
N GLU A 199 -5.25 17.01 -7.15
CA GLU A 199 -4.68 17.16 -8.50
C GLU A 199 -3.29 17.80 -8.45
N TYR A 200 -3.11 18.74 -7.53
CA TYR A 200 -1.83 19.35 -7.16
C TYR A 200 -1.91 19.93 -5.75
N ILE A 201 -0.75 20.13 -5.10
CA ILE A 201 -0.64 20.88 -3.85
C ILE A 201 -0.28 22.32 -4.21
N GLY A 202 -1.24 23.22 -4.02
CA GLY A 202 -1.12 24.65 -4.31
C GLY A 202 -1.50 25.52 -3.11
N ASP A 203 -2.08 26.69 -3.37
CA ASP A 203 -2.49 27.69 -2.38
C ASP A 203 -3.68 27.30 -1.47
N GLY A 204 -4.12 26.04 -1.51
CA GLY A 204 -5.23 25.54 -0.70
C GLY A 204 -6.62 25.80 -1.28
N THR A 205 -6.75 26.34 -2.49
CA THR A 205 -8.04 26.61 -3.13
C THR A 205 -8.73 25.38 -3.73
N GLN A 206 -7.98 24.30 -3.99
CA GLN A 206 -8.52 23.07 -4.59
C GLN A 206 -9.15 22.16 -3.53
N GLN A 207 -10.39 21.75 -3.80
CA GLN A 207 -11.07 20.72 -3.02
C GLN A 207 -10.56 19.34 -3.43
N PRO A 208 -10.05 18.51 -2.50
CA PRO A 208 -9.64 17.16 -2.83
C PRO A 208 -10.83 16.28 -3.21
N LEU A 209 -10.56 15.25 -4.00
CA LEU A 209 -11.48 14.11 -4.09
C LEU A 209 -11.39 13.32 -2.78
N LEU A 210 -12.51 13.22 -2.06
CA LEU A 210 -12.60 12.42 -0.84
C LEU A 210 -13.05 11.00 -1.16
N VAL A 211 -12.24 10.01 -0.76
CA VAL A 211 -12.54 8.59 -0.92
C VAL A 211 -12.95 8.00 0.43
N PRO A 212 -14.19 7.49 0.56
CA PRO A 212 -14.71 7.06 1.85
C PRO A 212 -14.04 5.76 2.31
N PRO A 213 -13.74 5.61 3.62
CA PRO A 213 -13.10 4.43 4.20
C PRO A 213 -14.10 3.28 4.43
N LEU A 214 -14.90 2.96 3.42
CA LEU A 214 -15.96 1.95 3.52
C LEU A 214 -15.37 0.56 3.75
N ASP A 215 -16.04 -0.25 4.54
CA ASP A 215 -15.67 -1.65 4.70
C ASP A 215 -15.57 -2.39 3.38
N ASN A 216 -14.57 -3.27 3.29
CA ASN A 216 -14.30 -4.11 2.14
C ASN A 216 -14.06 -3.30 0.85
N SER A 217 -13.48 -2.11 0.99
CA SER A 217 -13.13 -1.25 -0.14
C SER A 217 -11.63 -1.00 -0.23
N LEU A 218 -11.16 -0.71 -1.44
CA LEU A 218 -9.76 -0.50 -1.74
C LEU A 218 -9.60 0.76 -2.58
N ILE A 219 -8.57 1.53 -2.26
CA ILE A 219 -7.98 2.49 -3.18
C ILE A 219 -6.51 2.13 -3.42
N MET A 220 -6.07 2.25 -4.67
CA MET A 220 -4.64 2.17 -4.98
C MET A 220 -4.26 3.09 -6.14
N PHE A 221 -3.00 3.50 -6.17
CA PHE A 221 -2.44 4.36 -7.21
C PHE A 221 -0.92 4.17 -7.32
N GLU A 222 -0.39 4.48 -8.50
CA GLU A 222 1.06 4.52 -8.71
C GLU A 222 1.66 5.66 -7.87
N CYS A 223 2.76 5.42 -7.16
CA CYS A 223 3.50 6.48 -6.48
C CYS A 223 4.26 7.29 -7.55
N THR A 224 3.93 8.57 -7.70
CA THR A 224 4.53 9.48 -8.68
C THR A 224 4.72 10.86 -8.05
N PRO A 225 5.44 11.81 -8.67
CA PRO A 225 5.56 13.17 -8.15
C PRO A 225 4.23 13.95 -8.08
N ARG A 226 3.13 13.40 -8.60
CA ARG A 226 1.82 14.07 -8.72
C ARG A 226 0.69 13.35 -7.98
N THR A 227 0.94 12.22 -7.34
CA THR A 227 -0.10 11.43 -6.63
C THR A 227 -0.28 11.90 -5.19
N TRP A 228 -0.59 13.19 -5.05
CA TRP A 228 -0.73 13.85 -3.77
C TRP A 228 -1.98 13.37 -3.04
N HIS A 229 -1.81 12.92 -1.80
CA HIS A 229 -2.91 12.42 -1.01
C HIS A 229 -2.65 12.59 0.50
N THR A 230 -3.69 12.45 1.30
CA THR A 230 -3.59 12.46 2.76
C THR A 230 -4.79 11.78 3.42
N PHE A 231 -4.65 11.51 4.72
CA PHE A 231 -5.78 11.20 5.59
C PHE A 231 -6.51 12.50 5.96
N ALA A 232 -7.80 12.58 5.67
CA ALA A 232 -8.59 13.79 5.83
C ALA A 232 -8.93 14.14 7.30
N GLY A 233 -8.55 13.31 8.27
CA GLY A 233 -8.79 13.61 9.69
C GLY A 233 -10.27 13.78 10.04
N GLY A 234 -10.51 14.39 11.19
CA GLY A 234 -11.85 14.78 11.63
C GLY A 234 -12.81 13.60 11.80
N ASN A 235 -12.28 12.38 11.92
CA ASN A 235 -13.09 11.18 11.93
C ASN A 235 -13.86 11.05 13.25
N THR A 236 -15.18 10.90 13.19
CA THR A 236 -16.04 10.72 14.38
C THR A 236 -15.97 9.29 14.92
N ARG A 237 -15.52 8.35 14.10
CA ARG A 237 -15.36 6.91 14.39
C ARG A 237 -13.93 6.45 14.13
N PRO A 238 -13.48 5.32 14.70
CA PRO A 238 -12.20 4.75 14.32
C PRO A 238 -12.12 4.51 12.81
N ARG A 239 -10.96 4.81 12.22
CA ARG A 239 -10.67 4.52 10.81
C ARG A 239 -9.49 3.55 10.72
N ASN A 240 -9.76 2.40 10.16
CA ASN A 240 -8.87 1.24 10.08
C ASN A 240 -8.57 0.90 8.62
N SER A 241 -7.33 0.54 8.33
CA SER A 241 -6.92 0.08 7.00
C SER A 241 -5.68 -0.80 7.03
N ALA A 242 -5.53 -1.71 6.08
CA ALA A 242 -4.21 -2.18 5.69
C ALA A 242 -3.61 -1.19 4.68
N VAL A 243 -2.46 -0.59 5.01
CA VAL A 243 -1.70 0.30 4.13
C VAL A 243 -0.44 -0.42 3.67
N MET A 244 -0.19 -0.42 2.37
CA MET A 244 0.87 -1.22 1.74
C MET A 244 1.52 -0.47 0.60
N TRP A 245 2.79 -0.76 0.36
CA TRP A 245 3.50 -0.32 -0.83
C TRP A 245 4.22 -1.47 -1.50
N LEU A 246 4.01 -1.59 -2.80
CA LEU A 246 4.89 -2.36 -3.68
C LEU A 246 6.07 -1.49 -4.10
N HIS A 247 7.19 -2.12 -4.42
CA HIS A 247 8.43 -1.40 -4.78
C HIS A 247 8.89 -1.68 -6.20
N ARG A 248 9.71 -0.77 -6.74
CA ARG A 248 10.38 -0.89 -8.03
C ARG A 248 11.86 -0.50 -7.92
N PRO A 249 12.70 -0.79 -8.92
CA PRO A 249 14.09 -0.34 -8.93
C PRO A 249 14.19 1.20 -8.98
N LYS A 250 15.12 1.79 -8.21
CA LYS A 250 15.36 3.25 -8.23
C LYS A 250 15.75 3.78 -9.61
N SER A 251 16.50 3.00 -10.39
CA SER A 251 16.89 3.37 -11.75
C SER A 251 15.69 3.66 -12.66
N GLU A 252 14.57 2.94 -12.51
CA GLU A 252 13.35 3.19 -13.28
C GLU A 252 12.72 4.53 -12.90
N VAL A 253 12.69 4.86 -11.61
CA VAL A 253 12.17 6.13 -11.09
C VAL A 253 13.01 7.30 -11.61
N VAL A 254 14.34 7.21 -11.48
CA VAL A 254 15.25 8.25 -11.97
C VAL A 254 15.11 8.45 -13.48
N GLN A 255 14.96 7.37 -14.25
CA GLN A 255 14.72 7.44 -15.69
C GLN A 255 13.38 8.12 -16.04
N ARG A 256 12.31 7.84 -15.29
CA ARG A 256 10.96 8.33 -15.61
C ARG A 256 10.72 9.76 -15.12
N TRP A 257 11.24 10.12 -13.95
CA TRP A 257 10.88 11.36 -13.27
C TRP A 257 12.06 12.22 -12.83
N GLY A 258 13.29 11.70 -12.85
CA GLY A 258 14.45 12.39 -12.30
C GLY A 258 14.63 12.13 -10.80
N ASP A 259 15.89 12.18 -10.35
CA ASP A 259 16.25 11.99 -8.93
C ASP A 259 15.78 13.17 -8.06
N ASP A 260 15.67 14.37 -8.64
CA ASP A 260 15.18 15.60 -7.99
C ASP A 260 13.70 15.55 -7.59
N ARG A 261 12.97 14.51 -8.02
CA ARG A 261 11.56 14.31 -7.72
C ARG A 261 11.31 13.25 -6.64
N ILE A 262 12.36 12.61 -6.16
CA ILE A 262 12.28 11.66 -5.06
C ILE A 262 12.21 12.45 -3.75
N GLU A 263 11.15 12.22 -2.98
CA GLU A 263 11.01 12.78 -1.65
C GLU A 263 11.81 11.88 -0.68
N TYR A 264 12.72 12.46 0.09
CA TYR A 264 13.43 11.74 1.16
C TYR A 264 12.78 12.07 2.51
N TRP A 265 12.72 11.06 3.40
CA TRP A 265 11.97 11.09 4.67
C TRP A 265 12.45 12.13 5.67
#